data_AF-A0A350CNM1-F1
#
_entry.id   AF-A0A350CNM1-F1
#
_cell.length_a   1.000
_cell.length_b   1.000
_cell.length_c   1.000
_cell.angle_alpha   90.00
_cell.angle_beta   90.00
_cell.angle_gamma   90.00
#
_symmetry.space_group_name_H-M   'P 1'
#
loop_
_entity.id
_entity.type
_entity.pdbx_description
1 polymer ?
#
loop_
_entity_poly.entity_id
_entity_poly.type
_entity_poly.pdbx_seq_one_letter_code
_entity_poly.pdbx_strand_id
1 'polypeptide(L)'
;QWFKSRVGLALPETPREQSFCSHAILGEQPMLVFDAQQDLRFAGNPLVTGAPHIRFYAGVPLLDAQGYRLGTLCVLDREPRRLRERELRALRELAKIAMEEIRRRRPPAAS
;
A
#
# COMPACT_ATOMS: atom_id res chain seq x y z
N GLN A 1 1.92 4.25 9.88
CA GLN A 1 1.12 4.39 8.66
C GLN A 1 -0.30 4.67 9.06
N TRP A 2 -0.78 5.86 8.71
CA TRP A 2 -2.18 6.23 8.86
C TRP A 2 -2.97 5.87 7.59
N PHE A 3 -4.23 5.43 7.74
CA PHE A 3 -5.08 5.06 6.61
C PHE A 3 -6.09 6.18 6.30
N LYS A 4 -5.87 6.92 5.21
CA LYS A 4 -6.83 7.93 4.71
C LYS A 4 -8.19 7.33 4.34
N SER A 5 -8.17 6.10 3.83
CA SER A 5 -9.33 5.28 3.48
C SER A 5 -8.96 3.81 3.63
N ARG A 6 -9.91 2.97 4.05
CA ARG A 6 -9.70 1.53 4.28
C ARG A 6 -11.02 0.77 4.19
N VAL A 7 -10.96 -0.45 3.64
CA VAL A 7 -12.04 -1.44 3.63
C VAL A 7 -11.42 -2.79 3.99
N GLY A 8 -12.09 -3.59 4.83
CA GLY A 8 -11.59 -4.93 5.20
C GLY A 8 -10.46 -4.97 6.24
N LEU A 9 -10.09 -3.82 6.81
CA LEU A 9 -9.16 -3.72 7.93
C LEU A 9 -9.86 -3.02 9.10
N ALA A 10 -9.65 -3.45 10.34
CA ALA A 10 -10.23 -2.82 11.53
C ALA A 10 -9.31 -1.73 12.16
N LEU A 11 -8.01 -1.80 11.86
CA LEU A 11 -7.00 -0.87 12.37
C LEU A 11 -7.05 0.50 11.66
N PRO A 12 -7.16 1.62 12.42
CA PRO A 12 -7.14 2.98 11.86
C PRO A 12 -5.75 3.42 11.40
N GLU A 13 -4.71 2.77 11.94
CA GLU A 13 -3.31 2.96 11.58
C GLU A 13 -2.48 1.75 12.02
N THR A 14 -1.24 1.67 11.55
CA THR A 14 -0.23 0.71 12.01
C THR A 14 1.07 1.45 12.37
N PRO A 15 1.88 0.95 13.33
CA PRO A 15 3.22 1.49 13.56
C PRO A 15 4.03 1.50 12.26
N ARG A 16 4.81 2.57 12.03
CA ARG A 16 5.57 2.75 10.78
C ARG A 16 6.56 1.60 10.52
N GLU A 17 7.17 1.08 11.58
CA GLU A 17 8.12 -0.05 11.54
C GLU A 17 7.47 -1.37 11.12
N GLN A 18 6.16 -1.53 11.35
CA GLN A 18 5.41 -2.72 11.00
C GLN A 18 4.74 -2.60 9.61
N SER A 19 4.85 -1.43 8.97
CA SER A 19 4.14 -1.12 7.74
C SER A 19 4.85 -1.66 6.50
N PHE A 20 4.12 -2.46 5.71
CA PHE A 20 4.50 -2.83 4.35
C PHE A 20 4.65 -1.60 3.46
N CYS A 21 3.80 -0.59 3.65
CA CYS A 21 3.79 0.63 2.85
C CYS A 21 5.04 1.49 3.06
N SER A 22 5.66 1.45 4.25
CA SER A 22 6.97 2.09 4.51
C SER A 22 8.07 1.56 3.60
N HIS A 23 7.98 0.30 3.17
CA HIS A 23 8.93 -0.29 2.22
C HIS A 23 8.52 0.03 0.78
N ALA A 24 7.23 -0.11 0.45
CA ALA A 24 6.71 0.15 -0.89
C ALA A 24 6.91 1.60 -1.33
N ILE A 25 6.81 2.57 -0.41
CA ILE A 25 6.98 3.98 -0.72
C ILE A 25 8.42 4.34 -1.11
N LEU A 26 9.42 3.46 -0.92
CA LEU A 26 10.80 3.78 -1.30
C LEU A 26 11.11 3.51 -2.79
N GLY A 27 10.32 2.66 -3.46
CA GLY A 27 10.52 2.30 -4.88
C GLY A 27 9.53 2.97 -5.82
N GLU A 28 9.90 3.22 -7.08
CA GLU A 28 8.96 3.77 -8.09
C GLU A 28 8.01 2.71 -8.66
N GLN A 29 8.33 1.44 -8.43
CA GLN A 29 7.55 0.30 -8.90
C GLN A 29 6.65 -0.25 -7.80
N PRO A 30 5.55 -0.92 -8.17
CA PRO A 30 4.72 -1.64 -7.22
C PRO A 30 5.56 -2.66 -6.44
N MET A 31 5.35 -2.71 -5.13
CA MET A 31 5.91 -3.75 -4.30
C MET A 31 4.91 -4.89 -4.21
N LEU A 32 5.33 -6.09 -4.63
CA LEU A 32 4.55 -7.32 -4.55
C LEU A 32 5.18 -8.24 -3.52
N VAL A 33 4.34 -8.78 -2.64
CA VAL A 33 4.65 -9.82 -1.67
C VAL A 33 3.60 -10.90 -1.84
N PHE A 34 3.97 -12.00 -2.49
CA PHE A 34 3.02 -13.08 -2.79
C PHE A 34 2.71 -13.93 -1.57
N ASP A 35 3.67 -14.04 -0.66
CA ASP A 35 3.56 -14.71 0.64
C ASP A 35 4.52 -14.01 1.63
N ALA A 36 3.98 -13.33 2.64
CA ALA A 36 4.74 -12.55 3.60
C ALA A 36 5.48 -13.38 4.66
N GLN A 37 5.10 -14.65 4.87
CA GLN A 37 5.89 -15.56 5.73
C GLN A 37 7.14 -16.06 5.01
N GLN A 38 7.13 -16.06 3.67
CA GLN A 38 8.27 -16.47 2.85
C GLN A 38 9.16 -15.28 2.44
N ASP A 39 8.69 -14.06 2.65
CA ASP A 39 9.43 -12.84 2.32
C ASP A 39 10.32 -12.43 3.50
N LEU A 40 11.64 -12.46 3.32
CA LEU A 40 12.62 -12.12 4.36
C LEU A 40 12.39 -10.73 5.00
N ARG A 41 11.77 -9.79 4.26
CA ARG A 41 11.48 -8.45 4.77
C ARG A 41 10.33 -8.45 5.79
N PHE A 42 9.45 -9.45 5.74
CA PHE A 42 8.17 -9.45 6.47
C PHE A 42 7.90 -10.72 7.28
N ALA A 43 8.69 -11.78 7.14
CA ALA A 43 8.45 -13.07 7.79
C ALA A 43 8.36 -12.96 9.33
N GLY A 44 9.15 -12.06 9.93
CA GLY A 44 9.12 -11.76 11.38
C GLY A 44 8.18 -10.63 11.78
N ASN A 45 7.42 -10.04 10.85
CA ASN A 45 6.58 -8.88 11.14
C ASN A 45 5.37 -9.29 12.01
N PRO A 46 5.03 -8.56 13.10
CA PRO A 46 3.88 -8.85 13.94
C PRO A 46 2.53 -8.95 13.21
N LEU A 47 2.35 -8.22 12.10
CA LEU A 47 1.13 -8.29 11.29
C LEU A 47 1.07 -9.58 10.43
N VAL A 48 2.17 -10.32 10.32
CA VAL A 48 2.30 -11.59 9.61
C VAL A 48 2.25 -12.76 10.59
N THR A 49 3.06 -12.70 11.65
CA THR A 49 3.16 -13.76 12.66
C THR A 49 1.96 -13.77 13.61
N GLY A 50 1.43 -12.59 13.93
CA GLY A 50 0.22 -12.39 14.72
C GLY A 50 -0.94 -11.85 13.87
N ALA A 51 -2.06 -11.57 14.53
CA ALA A 51 -3.21 -10.98 13.85
C ALA A 51 -2.83 -9.66 13.14
N PRO A 52 -3.29 -9.42 11.89
CA PRO A 52 -4.35 -10.16 11.20
C PRO A 52 -3.85 -11.31 10.30
N HIS A 53 -2.60 -11.76 10.47
CA HIS A 53 -1.97 -12.83 9.67
C HIS A 53 -1.90 -12.50 8.18
N ILE A 54 -1.35 -11.34 7.85
CA ILE A 54 -1.17 -10.88 6.47
C ILE A 54 -0.27 -11.88 5.74
N ARG A 55 -0.72 -12.36 4.58
CA ARG A 55 0.05 -13.24 3.70
C ARG A 55 0.34 -12.58 2.37
N PHE A 56 -0.57 -11.77 1.84
CA PHE A 56 -0.36 -11.10 0.56
C PHE A 56 -0.36 -9.58 0.72
N TYR A 57 0.51 -8.91 -0.01
CA TYR A 57 0.52 -7.47 -0.17
C TYR A 57 0.85 -7.08 -1.62
N ALA A 58 0.07 -6.15 -2.16
CA ALA A 58 0.43 -5.43 -3.37
C ALA A 58 0.22 -3.93 -3.14
N GLY A 59 1.29 -3.15 -3.22
CA GLY A 59 1.25 -1.71 -3.00
C GLY A 59 1.79 -0.94 -4.19
N VAL A 60 1.04 0.05 -4.65
CA VAL A 60 1.46 1.00 -5.69
C VAL A 60 1.75 2.36 -5.02
N PRO A 61 2.95 2.94 -5.22
CA PRO A 61 3.27 4.27 -4.74
C PRO A 61 2.29 5.33 -5.29
N LEU A 62 1.89 6.26 -4.44
CA LEU A 62 1.08 7.42 -4.79
C LEU A 62 2.02 8.62 -4.97
N LEU A 63 2.26 8.97 -6.23
CA LEU A 63 3.18 10.02 -6.67
C LEU A 63 2.39 11.23 -7.17
N ASP A 64 2.78 12.44 -6.74
CA ASP A 64 2.26 13.67 -7.35
C ASP A 64 3.00 14.02 -8.65
N ALA A 65 2.56 15.09 -9.31
CA ALA A 65 3.12 15.54 -10.59
C ALA A 65 4.58 16.01 -10.48
N GLN A 66 5.07 16.26 -9.25
CA GLN A 66 6.46 16.64 -8.97
C GLN A 66 7.30 15.42 -8.53
N GLY A 67 6.70 14.22 -8.47
CA GLY A 67 7.36 12.98 -8.05
C GLY A 67 7.42 12.80 -6.53
N TYR A 68 6.76 13.65 -5.73
CA TYR A 68 6.68 13.45 -4.29
C TYR A 68 5.75 12.29 -3.94
N ARG A 69 6.17 11.53 -2.93
CA ARG A 69 5.54 10.28 -2.54
C ARG A 69 4.63 10.55 -1.35
N LEU A 70 3.33 10.55 -1.60
CA LEU A 70 2.32 10.89 -0.59
C LEU A 70 1.88 9.66 0.23
N GLY A 71 2.09 8.45 -0.30
CA GLY A 71 1.67 7.22 0.33
C GLY A 71 1.65 6.05 -0.65
N THR A 72 0.78 5.08 -0.41
CA THR A 72 0.56 3.94 -1.29
C THR A 72 -0.92 3.59 -1.35
N LEU A 73 -1.42 3.18 -2.51
CA LEU A 73 -2.65 2.40 -2.62
C LEU A 73 -2.24 0.93 -2.53
N CYS A 74 -2.85 0.17 -1.62
CA CYS A 74 -2.49 -1.24 -1.43
C CYS A 74 -3.69 -2.16 -1.26
N VAL A 75 -3.47 -3.43 -1.63
CA VAL A 75 -4.34 -4.56 -1.34
C VAL A 75 -3.60 -5.52 -0.41
N LEU A 76 -4.32 -6.04 0.57
CA LEU A 76 -3.85 -6.97 1.58
C LEU A 76 -4.76 -8.19 1.61
N ASP A 77 -4.19 -9.37 1.85
CA ASP A 77 -4.96 -10.60 2.02
C ASP A 77 -4.32 -11.49 3.09
N ARG A 78 -5.15 -12.37 3.69
CA ARG A 78 -4.73 -13.39 4.67
C ARG A 78 -4.41 -14.73 4.01
N GLU A 79 -4.45 -14.79 2.69
CA GLU A 79 -4.01 -15.94 1.90
C GLU A 79 -2.91 -15.52 0.91
N PRO A 80 -1.93 -16.39 0.63
CA PRO A 80 -0.95 -16.14 -0.42
C PRO A 80 -1.63 -15.95 -1.78
N ARG A 81 -1.13 -15.01 -2.57
CA ARG A 81 -1.73 -14.71 -3.88
C ARG A 81 -0.70 -14.24 -4.89
N ARG A 82 -0.92 -14.59 -6.15
CA ARG A 82 -0.22 -13.99 -7.30
C ARG A 82 -1.21 -13.15 -8.10
N LEU A 83 -0.84 -11.91 -8.39
CA LEU A 83 -1.63 -11.06 -9.28
C LEU A 83 -1.37 -11.44 -10.74
N ARG A 84 -2.44 -11.55 -11.50
CA ARG A 84 -2.38 -11.52 -12.96
C ARG A 84 -2.02 -10.11 -13.40
N GLU A 85 -1.37 -9.97 -14.55
CA GLU A 85 -0.96 -8.64 -15.03
C GLU A 85 -2.13 -7.66 -15.15
N ARG A 86 -3.32 -8.14 -15.56
CA ARG A 86 -4.53 -7.32 -15.65
C ARG A 86 -4.94 -6.72 -14.30
N GLU A 87 -4.74 -7.45 -13.21
CA GLU A 87 -5.08 -6.99 -11.86
C GLU A 87 -4.06 -5.97 -11.38
N LEU A 88 -2.77 -6.18 -11.68
CA LEU A 88 -1.73 -5.20 -11.41
C LEU A 88 -1.93 -3.90 -12.20
N ARG A 89 -2.32 -4.01 -13.48
CA ARG A 89 -2.70 -2.86 -14.31
C ARG A 89 -3.87 -2.10 -13.70
N ALA A 90 -4.93 -2.80 -13.30
CA ALA A 90 -6.07 -2.18 -12.63
C ALA A 90 -5.68 -1.46 -11.33
N LEU A 91 -4.82 -2.07 -10.52
CA LEU A 91 -4.32 -1.45 -9.28
C LEU A 91 -3.51 -0.18 -9.55
N ARG A 92 -2.69 -0.15 -10.61
CA ARG A 92 -1.97 1.06 -11.05
C ARG A 92 -2.93 2.16 -11.51
N GLU A 93 -3.97 1.84 -12.27
CA GLU A 93 -4.97 2.83 -12.70
C GLU A 93 -5.75 3.40 -11.51
N LEU A 94 -6.13 2.55 -10.54
CA LEU A 94 -6.77 3.01 -9.30
C LEU A 94 -5.85 3.95 -8.50
N ALA A 95 -4.54 3.70 -8.47
CA ALA A 95 -3.60 4.58 -7.81
C ALA A 95 -3.53 5.97 -8.48
N LYS A 96 -3.59 6.03 -9.81
CA LYS A 96 -3.66 7.30 -10.56
C LYS A 96 -4.95 8.06 -10.26
N ILE A 97 -6.10 7.37 -10.27
CA ILE A 97 -7.39 7.97 -9.93
C ILE A 97 -7.39 8.52 -8.50
N ALA A 98 -6.84 7.75 -7.54
CA ALA A 98 -6.71 8.20 -6.16
C ALA A 98 -5.87 9.48 -6.04
N MET A 99 -4.76 9.58 -6.77
CA MET A 99 -3.94 10.80 -6.79
C MET A 99 -4.67 12.01 -7.38
N GLU A 100 -5.43 11.80 -8.45
CA GLU A 100 -6.23 12.86 -9.07
C GLU A 100 -7.30 13.39 -8.08
N GLU A 101 -7.95 12.50 -7.33
CA GLU A 101 -8.91 12.88 -6.29
C GLU A 101 -8.26 13.62 -5.12
N ILE A 102 -7.07 13.18 -4.68
CA ILE A 102 -6.30 13.87 -3.65
C ILE A 102 -5.95 15.29 -4.11
N ARG A 103 -5.53 15.45 -5.36
CA ARG A 103 -5.20 16.75 -5.97
C ARG A 103 -6.41 17.67 -6.00
N ARG A 104 -7.58 17.17 -6.41
CA ARG A 104 -8.84 17.93 -6.47
C ARG A 104 -9.28 18.48 -5.11
N ARG A 105 -8.97 17.76 -4.04
CA ARG A 105 -9.39 18.09 -2.67
C ARG A 105 -8.34 18.86 -1.88
N ARG A 106 -7.18 19.16 -2.49
CA ARG A 106 -6.16 20.00 -1.87
C ARG A 106 -6.69 21.43 -1.83
N PRO A 107 -6.86 22.06 -0.65
CA PRO A 107 -7.20 23.47 -0.60
C PRO A 107 -6.11 24.27 -1.35
N PRO A 108 -6.46 25.39 -2.01
CA PRO A 108 -5.47 26.25 -2.62
C PRO A 108 -4.40 26.60 -1.58
N ALA A 109 -3.14 26.61 -1.99
CA ALA A 109 -2.06 27.02 -1.11
C ALA A 109 -2.39 28.42 -0.58
N ALA A 110 -2.39 28.59 0.74
CA ALA A 110 -2.50 29.91 1.35
C ALA A 110 -1.37 30.77 0.78
N SER A 111 -1.75 31.88 0.14
CA SER A 111 -0.85 32.88 -0.44
C SER A 111 -0.29 33.77 0.66
#